data_AF-A0A8T5UC73-F1
#
_entry.id   AF-A0A8T5UC73-F1
#
_cell.length_a   1.000
_cell.length_b   1.000
_cell.length_c   1.000
_cell.angle_alpha   90.00
_cell.angle_beta   90.00
_cell.angle_gamma   90.00
#
_symmetry.space_group_name_H-M   'P 1'
#
loop_
_entity.id
_entity.type
_entity.pdbx_description
1 polymer ?
#
loop_
_entity_poly.entity_id
_entity_poly.type
_entity_poly.pdbx_seq_one_letter_code
_entity_poly.pdbx_strand_id
1 'polypeptide(L)'
;MFQVIANRIYDIMDRIWFVLRAETQNYFTFSISEKRIDSNKLIFNIDSLLAKDVFNSLPDSIQYDFSEGGKCIAFECATASAILTVLRGVEGLLRLLLKKLSPAVDVSNMVWGVVVKKLKDLNIADLGVLLDNCDRIRDNYRNPTDHPEKIYDIETAQDLFNLCVGVVNDMVGYMKTNNLL
;
A
#
# COMPACT_ATOMS: atom_id res chain seq x y z
N MET A 1 6.30 -57.58 -18.32
CA MET A 1 5.62 -57.12 -17.08
C MET A 1 5.72 -55.60 -16.91
N PHE A 2 6.90 -54.98 -17.02
CA PHE A 2 7.08 -53.52 -16.96
C PHE A 2 6.27 -52.72 -18.01
N GLN A 3 6.20 -53.19 -19.26
CA GLN A 3 5.42 -52.52 -20.33
C GLN A 3 3.92 -52.41 -20.03
N VAL A 4 3.36 -53.45 -19.37
CA VAL A 4 1.92 -53.53 -19.06
C VAL A 4 1.56 -52.56 -17.94
N ILE A 5 2.45 -52.39 -16.96
CA ILE A 5 2.29 -51.43 -15.87
C ILE A 5 2.41 -50.00 -16.42
N ALA A 6 3.37 -49.74 -17.31
CA ALA A 6 3.55 -48.44 -17.95
C ALA A 6 2.31 -48.01 -18.76
N ASN A 7 1.75 -48.90 -19.57
CA ASN A 7 0.54 -48.61 -20.35
C ASN A 7 -0.66 -48.33 -19.44
N ARG A 8 -0.77 -49.06 -18.33
CA ARG A 8 -1.86 -48.85 -17.36
C ARG A 8 -1.74 -47.53 -16.62
N ILE A 9 -0.52 -47.06 -16.34
CA ILE A 9 -0.26 -45.72 -15.78
C ILE A 9 -0.61 -44.64 -16.80
N TYR A 10 -0.25 -44.85 -18.07
CA TYR A 10 -0.57 -43.89 -19.14
C TYR A 10 -2.07 -43.70 -19.30
N ASP A 11 -2.85 -44.78 -19.33
CA ASP A 11 -4.33 -44.72 -19.42
C ASP A 11 -4.95 -44.01 -18.21
N ILE A 12 -4.39 -44.18 -17.01
CA ILE A 12 -4.85 -43.50 -15.80
C ILE A 12 -4.52 -42.00 -15.89
N MET A 13 -3.29 -41.65 -16.30
CA MET A 13 -2.87 -40.26 -16.48
C MET A 13 -3.70 -39.55 -17.54
N ASP A 14 -4.03 -40.21 -18.65
CA ASP A 14 -4.81 -39.62 -19.74
C ASP A 14 -6.26 -39.31 -19.29
N ARG A 15 -6.86 -40.22 -18.51
CA ARG A 15 -8.18 -39.97 -17.90
C ARG A 15 -8.16 -38.84 -16.88
N ILE A 16 -7.13 -38.78 -16.03
CA ILE A 16 -6.97 -37.68 -15.07
C ILE A 16 -6.79 -36.36 -15.83
N TRP A 17 -5.96 -36.34 -16.87
CA TRP A 17 -5.73 -35.15 -17.69
C TRP A 17 -7.00 -34.66 -18.38
N PHE A 18 -7.84 -35.57 -18.90
CA PHE A 18 -9.13 -35.22 -19.49
C PHE A 18 -10.05 -34.52 -18.49
N VAL A 19 -10.22 -35.08 -17.28
CA VAL A 19 -11.03 -34.47 -16.22
C VAL A 19 -10.44 -33.15 -15.77
N LEU A 20 -9.12 -33.11 -15.54
CA LEU A 20 -8.43 -31.92 -15.08
C LEU A 20 -8.52 -30.78 -16.11
N ARG A 21 -8.46 -31.09 -17.42
CA ARG A 21 -8.68 -30.12 -18.50
C ARG A 21 -10.12 -29.62 -18.56
N ALA A 22 -11.11 -30.51 -18.39
CA ALA A 22 -12.52 -30.13 -18.37
C ALA A 22 -12.85 -29.23 -17.18
N GLU A 23 -12.30 -29.52 -16.00
CA GLU A 23 -12.46 -28.70 -14.81
C GLU A 23 -11.70 -27.38 -14.91
N THR A 24 -10.43 -27.39 -15.33
CA THR A 24 -9.61 -26.16 -15.45
C THR A 24 -10.12 -25.17 -16.48
N GLN A 25 -10.88 -25.60 -17.49
CA GLN A 25 -11.55 -24.69 -18.41
C GLN A 25 -12.61 -23.79 -17.74
N ASN A 26 -13.11 -24.19 -16.57
CA ASN A 26 -14.06 -23.40 -15.79
C ASN A 26 -13.41 -22.48 -14.75
N TYR A 27 -12.08 -22.59 -14.55
CA TYR A 27 -11.35 -21.82 -13.55
C TYR A 27 -10.37 -20.86 -14.21
N PHE A 28 -10.54 -19.57 -13.95
CA PHE A 28 -9.55 -18.55 -14.31
C PHE A 28 -8.44 -18.55 -13.26
N THR A 29 -7.23 -18.97 -13.64
CA THR A 29 -6.04 -18.84 -12.80
C THR A 29 -5.31 -17.56 -13.14
N PHE A 30 -5.11 -16.68 -12.15
CA PHE A 30 -4.29 -15.49 -12.29
C PHE A 30 -2.90 -15.79 -11.71
N SER A 31 -1.86 -15.68 -12.54
CA SER A 31 -0.48 -15.70 -12.08
C SER A 31 0.01 -14.27 -11.88
N ILE A 32 0.59 -14.00 -10.72
CA ILE A 32 1.15 -12.67 -10.42
C ILE A 32 2.46 -12.53 -11.19
N SER A 33 2.58 -11.46 -11.96
CA SER A 33 3.82 -11.07 -12.62
C SER A 33 4.90 -10.69 -11.60
N GLU A 34 6.17 -10.91 -11.93
CA GLU A 34 7.27 -10.45 -11.10
C GLU A 34 7.34 -8.91 -11.15
N LYS A 35 7.42 -8.26 -9.98
CA LYS A 35 7.39 -6.79 -9.84
C LYS A 35 8.66 -6.30 -9.14
N ARG A 36 8.91 -4.99 -9.18
CA ARG A 36 10.06 -4.38 -8.50
C ARG A 36 10.01 -4.61 -6.99
N ILE A 37 8.80 -4.61 -6.42
CA ILE A 37 8.56 -5.03 -5.04
C ILE A 37 8.12 -6.48 -5.04
N ASP A 38 8.72 -7.29 -4.16
CA ASP A 38 8.39 -8.71 -3.98
C ASP A 38 6.90 -8.90 -3.66
N SER A 39 6.19 -9.62 -4.52
CA SER A 39 4.76 -9.91 -4.42
C SER A 39 4.39 -10.61 -3.11
N ASN A 40 5.28 -11.46 -2.56
CA ASN A 40 5.02 -12.11 -1.27
C ASN A 40 5.06 -11.11 -0.12
N LYS A 41 5.96 -10.13 -0.18
CA LYS A 41 6.03 -9.05 0.82
C LYS A 41 4.81 -8.15 0.73
N LEU A 42 4.35 -7.83 -0.48
CA LEU A 42 3.14 -7.02 -0.69
C LEU A 42 1.86 -7.66 -0.16
N ILE A 43 1.73 -8.99 -0.26
CA ILE A 43 0.51 -9.70 0.15
C ILE A 43 0.54 -10.08 1.64
N PHE A 44 1.67 -10.59 2.11
CA PHE A 44 1.73 -11.26 3.42
C PHE A 44 2.53 -10.52 4.48
N ASN A 45 3.53 -9.71 4.09
CA ASN A 45 4.50 -9.10 5.03
C ASN A 45 4.78 -7.63 4.67
N ILE A 46 3.74 -6.79 4.64
CA ILE A 46 3.86 -5.35 4.32
C ILE A 46 4.75 -4.61 5.33
N ASP A 47 4.75 -5.09 6.56
CA ASP A 47 5.57 -4.70 7.70
C ASP A 47 7.08 -4.77 7.39
N SER A 48 7.51 -5.67 6.51
CA SER A 48 8.91 -5.76 6.06
C SER A 48 9.35 -4.63 5.12
N LEU A 49 8.39 -3.89 4.53
CA LEU A 49 8.65 -2.77 3.64
C LEU A 49 8.80 -1.44 4.41
N LEU A 50 8.34 -1.40 5.66
CA LEU A 50 8.46 -0.24 6.55
C LEU A 50 9.70 -0.36 7.45
N ALA A 51 10.13 0.76 8.05
CA ALA A 51 11.21 0.72 9.01
C ALA A 51 10.81 -0.05 10.28
N LYS A 52 11.80 -0.55 11.02
CA LYS A 52 11.60 -1.41 12.18
C LYS A 52 10.64 -0.77 13.21
N ASP A 53 9.65 -1.55 13.64
CA ASP A 53 8.63 -1.14 14.62
C ASP A 53 7.77 0.07 14.21
N VAL A 54 7.75 0.45 12.93
CA VAL A 54 6.87 1.50 12.41
C VAL A 54 5.46 0.96 12.25
N PHE A 55 5.30 -0.17 11.55
CA PHE A 55 3.97 -0.76 11.29
C PHE A 55 3.18 -1.04 12.57
N ASN A 56 3.82 -1.63 13.58
CA ASN A 56 3.22 -1.94 14.88
C ASN A 56 2.84 -0.68 15.69
N SER A 57 3.43 0.47 15.41
CA SER A 57 3.11 1.74 16.09
C SER A 57 1.94 2.49 15.46
N LEU A 58 1.50 2.06 14.27
CA LEU A 58 0.39 2.68 13.58
C LEU A 58 -0.96 2.19 14.15
N PRO A 59 -2.00 3.03 14.18
CA PRO A 59 -3.37 2.59 14.46
C PRO A 59 -3.85 1.51 13.49
N ASP A 60 -4.71 0.60 13.96
CA ASP A 60 -5.25 -0.54 13.19
C ASP A 60 -5.88 -0.11 11.85
N SER A 61 -6.57 1.03 11.83
CA SER A 61 -7.17 1.56 10.59
C SER A 61 -6.12 1.89 9.53
N ILE A 62 -4.97 2.44 9.95
CA ILE A 62 -3.89 2.82 9.06
C ILE A 62 -3.14 1.56 8.60
N GLN A 63 -2.90 0.60 9.50
CA GLN A 63 -2.32 -0.70 9.14
C GLN A 63 -3.14 -1.41 8.05
N TYR A 64 -4.48 -1.37 8.18
CA TYR A 64 -5.39 -1.93 7.18
C TYR A 64 -5.25 -1.25 5.82
N ASP A 65 -5.23 0.09 5.79
CA ASP A 65 -5.08 0.86 4.55
C ASP A 65 -3.77 0.52 3.81
N PHE A 66 -2.66 0.36 4.53
CA PHE A 66 -1.38 -0.07 3.92
C PHE A 66 -1.41 -1.52 3.45
N SER A 67 -2.03 -2.44 4.20
CA SER A 67 -2.18 -3.84 3.80
C SER A 67 -3.00 -4.00 2.52
N GLU A 68 -4.14 -3.31 2.43
CA GLU A 68 -4.97 -3.31 1.22
C GLU A 68 -4.25 -2.64 0.05
N GLY A 69 -3.52 -1.54 0.30
CA GLY A 69 -2.64 -0.92 -0.70
C GLY A 69 -1.65 -1.91 -1.30
N GLY A 70 -0.95 -2.69 -0.47
CA GLY A 70 0.00 -3.71 -0.90
C GLY A 70 -0.64 -4.82 -1.74
N LYS A 71 -1.81 -5.34 -1.32
CA LYS A 71 -2.56 -6.33 -2.10
C LYS A 71 -2.97 -5.79 -3.46
N CYS A 72 -3.47 -4.56 -3.52
CA CYS A 72 -3.83 -3.94 -4.78
C CYS A 72 -2.60 -3.74 -5.70
N ILE A 73 -1.40 -3.49 -5.15
CA ILE A 73 -0.16 -3.46 -5.96
C ILE A 73 0.07 -4.86 -6.51
N ALA A 74 -0.03 -5.90 -5.68
CA ALA A 74 0.19 -7.28 -6.11
C ALA A 74 -0.77 -7.71 -7.23
N PHE A 75 -2.03 -7.28 -7.20
CA PHE A 75 -3.05 -7.59 -8.22
C PHE A 75 -3.12 -6.60 -9.40
N GLU A 76 -2.09 -5.79 -9.64
CA GLU A 76 -1.99 -4.87 -10.80
C GLU A 76 -3.10 -3.80 -10.85
N CYS A 77 -3.75 -3.54 -9.72
CA CYS A 77 -4.80 -2.54 -9.61
C CYS A 77 -4.21 -1.15 -9.36
N ALA A 78 -3.37 -0.63 -10.25
CA ALA A 78 -2.53 0.55 -10.04
C ALA A 78 -3.28 1.78 -9.48
N THR A 79 -4.43 2.15 -10.07
CA THR A 79 -5.23 3.31 -9.64
C THR A 79 -5.87 3.13 -8.26
N ALA A 80 -6.37 1.92 -7.97
CA ALA A 80 -6.98 1.60 -6.66
C ALA A 80 -5.91 1.42 -5.56
N SER A 81 -4.75 0.90 -5.96
CA SER A 81 -3.64 0.49 -5.12
C SER A 81 -2.78 1.63 -4.60
N ALA A 82 -2.25 2.44 -5.51
CA ALA A 82 -1.16 3.32 -5.14
C ALA A 82 -1.62 4.65 -4.59
N ILE A 83 -2.86 5.05 -4.88
CA ILE A 83 -3.23 6.45 -4.73
C ILE A 83 -4.36 6.65 -3.74
N LEU A 84 -5.31 5.74 -3.60
CA LEU A 84 -6.41 5.97 -2.68
C LEU A 84 -6.16 5.35 -1.31
N THR A 85 -5.77 4.08 -1.21
CA THR A 85 -5.58 3.43 0.11
C THR A 85 -4.32 3.91 0.81
N VAL A 86 -3.19 3.97 0.11
CA VAL A 86 -1.91 4.42 0.68
C VAL A 86 -1.96 5.90 1.08
N LEU A 87 -2.52 6.78 0.23
CA LEU A 87 -2.67 8.20 0.59
C LEU A 87 -3.68 8.42 1.71
N ARG A 88 -4.74 7.59 1.82
CA ARG A 88 -5.64 7.63 2.98
C ARG A 88 -4.91 7.27 4.27
N GLY A 89 -4.02 6.28 4.25
CA GLY A 89 -3.16 5.94 5.39
C GLY A 89 -2.27 7.11 5.82
N VAL A 90 -1.62 7.78 4.86
CA VAL A 90 -0.80 8.98 5.13
C VAL A 90 -1.65 10.14 5.66
N GLU A 91 -2.83 10.37 5.09
CA GLU A 91 -3.77 11.39 5.56
C GLU A 91 -4.23 11.11 7.00
N GLY A 92 -4.53 9.86 7.33
CA GLY A 92 -4.86 9.42 8.68
C GLY A 92 -3.73 9.71 9.67
N LEU A 93 -2.48 9.46 9.28
CA LEU A 93 -1.31 9.73 10.11
C LEU A 93 -1.08 11.24 10.31
N LEU A 94 -1.29 12.06 9.28
CA LEU A 94 -1.21 13.52 9.38
C LEU A 94 -2.27 14.09 10.34
N ARG A 95 -3.50 13.56 10.27
CA ARG A 95 -4.57 13.93 11.21
C ARG A 95 -4.25 13.51 12.64
N LEU A 96 -3.66 12.34 12.84
CA LEU A 96 -3.20 11.86 14.15
C LEU A 96 -2.12 12.79 14.73
N LEU A 97 -1.12 13.15 13.91
CA LEU A 97 -0.05 14.06 14.29
C LEU A 97 -0.60 15.44 14.70
N LEU A 98 -1.52 16.01 13.91
CA LEU A 98 -2.16 17.29 14.23
C LEU A 98 -2.97 17.21 15.53
N LYS A 99 -3.71 16.12 15.75
CA LYS A 99 -4.48 15.93 16.99
C LYS A 99 -3.57 15.82 18.23
N LYS A 100 -2.40 15.21 18.08
CA LYS A 100 -1.40 15.09 19.17
C LYS A 100 -0.73 16.43 19.49
N LEU A 101 -0.41 17.22 18.47
CA LEU A 101 0.20 18.55 18.64
C LEU A 101 -0.81 19.62 19.04
N SER A 102 -2.08 19.48 18.63
CA SER A 102 -3.14 20.46 18.86
C SER A 102 -4.46 19.74 19.20
N PRO A 103 -4.62 19.28 20.45
CA PRO A 103 -5.76 18.45 20.87
C PRO A 103 -7.12 19.16 20.80
N ALA A 104 -7.14 20.49 20.70
CA ALA A 104 -8.36 21.29 20.55
C ALA A 104 -8.92 21.32 19.12
N VAL A 105 -8.18 20.80 18.13
CA VAL A 105 -8.59 20.85 16.72
C VAL A 105 -9.41 19.61 16.36
N ASP A 106 -10.64 19.81 15.89
CA ASP A 106 -11.42 18.73 15.29
C ASP A 106 -10.85 18.36 13.91
N VAL A 107 -10.26 17.18 13.82
CA VAL A 107 -9.59 16.66 12.62
C VAL A 107 -10.50 15.78 11.75
N SER A 108 -11.75 15.56 12.15
CA SER A 108 -12.63 14.54 11.57
C SER A 108 -12.97 14.80 10.10
N ASN A 109 -13.19 16.07 9.73
CA ASN A 109 -13.56 16.49 8.38
C ASN A 109 -12.48 17.34 7.66
N MET A 110 -11.24 17.32 8.15
CA MET A 110 -10.18 18.15 7.57
C MET A 110 -9.55 17.50 6.35
N VAL A 111 -9.57 18.23 5.24
CA VAL A 111 -8.87 17.85 4.01
C VAL A 111 -7.37 17.96 4.22
N TRP A 112 -6.59 17.05 3.63
CA TRP A 112 -5.12 17.01 3.68
C TRP A 112 -4.47 18.40 3.64
N GLY A 113 -4.80 19.24 2.65
CA GLY A 113 -4.16 20.55 2.50
C GLY A 113 -4.39 21.51 3.68
N VAL A 114 -5.55 21.40 4.34
CA VAL A 114 -5.84 22.18 5.56
C VAL A 114 -5.01 21.67 6.74
N VAL A 115 -4.85 20.35 6.85
CA VAL A 115 -4.03 19.72 7.90
C VAL A 115 -2.57 20.16 7.77
N VAL A 116 -1.99 20.11 6.57
CA VAL A 116 -0.60 20.53 6.34
C VAL A 116 -0.42 22.02 6.63
N LYS A 117 -1.36 22.88 6.19
CA LYS A 117 -1.30 24.32 6.50
C LYS A 117 -1.27 24.56 8.01
N LYS A 118 -2.17 23.92 8.77
CA LYS A 118 -2.19 24.04 10.24
C LYS A 118 -0.91 23.54 10.90
N LEU A 119 -0.31 22.47 10.38
CA LEU A 119 0.97 21.96 10.87
C LEU A 119 2.12 22.93 10.55
N LYS A 120 2.10 23.58 9.37
CA LYS A 120 3.06 24.64 9.02
C LYS A 120 2.90 25.88 9.89
N ASP A 121 1.66 26.24 10.26
CA ASP A 121 1.36 27.37 11.14
C ASP A 121 1.93 27.19 12.57
N LEU A 122 2.17 25.94 13.02
CA LEU A 122 2.85 25.66 14.28
C LEU A 122 4.36 25.99 14.27
N ASN A 123 4.93 26.24 13.08
CA ASN A 123 6.30 26.69 12.84
C ASN A 123 7.38 25.85 13.55
N ILE A 124 7.21 24.52 13.56
CA ILE A 124 8.16 23.58 14.14
C ILE A 124 9.27 23.29 13.12
N ALA A 125 10.51 23.67 13.44
CA ALA A 125 11.65 23.62 12.51
C ALA A 125 11.89 22.22 11.91
N ASP A 126 11.76 21.16 12.71
CA ASP A 126 12.01 19.78 12.29
C ASP A 126 10.90 19.20 11.39
N LEU A 127 9.74 19.85 11.31
CA LEU A 127 8.59 19.38 10.55
C LEU A 127 8.55 19.94 9.13
N GLY A 128 9.32 20.99 8.81
CA GLY A 128 9.24 21.70 7.53
C GLY A 128 9.46 20.80 6.32
N VAL A 129 10.57 20.05 6.30
CA VAL A 129 10.94 19.14 5.19
C VAL A 129 9.91 18.02 5.01
N LEU A 130 9.41 17.48 6.12
CA LEU A 130 8.39 16.43 6.14
C LEU A 130 7.07 16.91 5.54
N LEU A 131 6.62 18.09 5.94
CA LEU A 131 5.39 18.70 5.43
C LEU A 131 5.51 19.09 3.95
N ASP A 132 6.69 19.52 3.49
CA ASP A 132 6.93 19.81 2.08
C ASP A 132 6.91 18.53 1.23
N ASN A 133 7.44 17.42 1.74
CA ASN A 133 7.31 16.11 1.08
C ASN A 133 5.84 15.67 1.00
N CYS A 134 5.05 15.88 2.07
CA CYS A 134 3.61 15.61 2.07
C CYS A 134 2.85 16.49 1.07
N ASP A 135 3.16 17.78 0.97
CA ASP A 135 2.56 18.68 -0.01
C ASP A 135 2.95 18.31 -1.45
N ARG A 136 4.20 17.89 -1.67
CA ARG A 136 4.64 17.38 -2.98
C ARG A 136 3.84 16.15 -3.41
N ILE A 137 3.57 15.23 -2.49
CA ILE A 137 2.74 14.05 -2.78
C ILE A 137 1.29 14.47 -3.10
N ARG A 138 0.73 15.38 -2.31
CA ARG A 138 -0.62 15.91 -2.52
C ARG A 138 -0.78 16.53 -3.90
N ASP A 139 0.13 17.42 -4.28
CA ASP A 139 -0.02 18.21 -5.50
C ASP A 139 0.27 17.40 -6.78
N ASN A 140 1.20 16.43 -6.74
CA ASN A 140 1.59 15.66 -7.92
C ASN A 140 0.83 14.34 -8.11
N TYR A 141 0.33 13.75 -7.02
CA TYR A 141 -0.30 12.42 -7.04
C TYR A 141 -1.76 12.46 -6.57
N ARG A 142 -2.06 13.06 -5.41
CA ARG A 142 -3.44 13.10 -4.88
C ARG A 142 -4.39 13.88 -5.78
N ASN A 143 -4.15 15.19 -5.94
CA ASN A 143 -5.06 16.06 -6.70
C ASN A 143 -5.20 15.59 -8.16
N PRO A 144 -4.12 15.15 -8.85
CA PRO A 144 -4.24 14.64 -10.21
C PRO A 144 -5.03 13.33 -10.33
N THR A 145 -5.15 12.55 -9.26
CA THR A 145 -5.93 11.30 -9.27
C THR A 145 -7.41 11.52 -9.04
N ASP A 146 -7.78 12.64 -8.41
CA ASP A 146 -9.17 13.08 -8.34
C ASP A 146 -9.70 13.47 -9.73
N HIS A 147 -8.83 13.65 -10.73
CA HIS A 147 -9.19 13.92 -12.12
C HIS A 147 -9.26 12.62 -12.95
N PRO A 148 -10.38 12.36 -13.66
CA PRO A 148 -10.61 11.10 -14.37
C PRO A 148 -9.68 10.86 -15.57
N GLU A 149 -8.93 11.88 -15.99
CA GLU A 149 -8.04 11.83 -17.15
C GLU A 149 -6.68 11.21 -16.84
N LYS A 150 -6.34 11.03 -15.56
CA LYS A 150 -5.03 10.49 -15.17
C LYS A 150 -5.09 9.00 -14.87
N ILE A 151 -4.48 8.23 -15.77
CA ILE A 151 -4.31 6.79 -15.62
C ILE A 151 -2.88 6.54 -15.16
N TYR A 152 -2.72 5.72 -14.13
CA TYR A 152 -1.42 5.37 -13.57
C TYR A 152 -1.06 3.94 -13.95
N ASP A 153 0.21 3.73 -14.27
CA ASP A 153 0.76 2.39 -14.47
C ASP A 153 1.20 1.79 -13.13
N ILE A 154 1.49 0.48 -13.16
CA ILE A 154 1.92 -0.24 -11.97
C ILE A 154 3.32 0.17 -11.50
N GLU A 155 4.13 0.76 -12.37
CA GLU A 155 5.46 1.25 -12.03
C GLU A 155 5.38 2.53 -11.21
N THR A 156 4.64 3.54 -11.68
CA THR A 156 4.36 4.78 -10.95
C THR A 156 3.67 4.49 -9.63
N ALA A 157 2.81 3.47 -9.61
CA ALA A 157 2.18 2.99 -8.39
C ALA A 157 3.18 2.50 -7.33
N GLN A 158 4.18 1.71 -7.74
CA GLN A 158 5.24 1.24 -6.84
C GLN A 158 6.16 2.38 -6.40
N ASP A 159 6.47 3.32 -7.28
CA ASP A 159 7.30 4.49 -6.95
C ASP A 159 6.60 5.40 -5.93
N LEU A 160 5.29 5.64 -6.10
CA LEU A 160 4.48 6.38 -5.14
C LEU A 160 4.39 5.65 -3.79
N PHE A 161 4.21 4.33 -3.80
CA PHE A 161 4.20 3.54 -2.57
C PHE A 161 5.50 3.72 -1.78
N ASN A 162 6.65 3.65 -2.46
CA ASN A 162 7.96 3.88 -1.82
C ASN A 162 8.10 5.30 -1.25
N LEU A 163 7.60 6.32 -1.96
CA LEU A 163 7.56 7.69 -1.43
C LEU A 163 6.71 7.80 -0.16
N CYS A 164 5.55 7.14 -0.13
CA CYS A 164 4.66 7.15 1.04
C CYS A 164 5.28 6.40 2.22
N VAL A 165 5.92 5.26 1.99
CA VAL A 165 6.68 4.51 3.00
C VAL A 165 7.77 5.38 3.62
N GLY A 166 8.52 6.13 2.81
CA GLY A 166 9.52 7.09 3.30
C GLY A 166 8.91 8.14 4.23
N VAL A 167 7.84 8.79 3.80
CA VAL A 167 7.15 9.81 4.60
C VAL A 167 6.59 9.23 5.91
N VAL A 168 6.01 8.03 5.88
CA VAL A 168 5.48 7.37 7.10
C VAL A 168 6.61 7.06 8.07
N ASN A 169 7.75 6.57 7.58
CA ASN A 169 8.91 6.30 8.43
C ASN A 169 9.42 7.59 9.09
N ASP A 170 9.52 8.68 8.33
CA ASP A 170 9.95 9.99 8.85
C ASP A 170 8.94 10.55 9.86
N MET A 171 7.63 10.44 9.58
CA MET A 171 6.56 10.87 10.48
C MET A 171 6.57 10.10 11.80
N VAL A 172 6.65 8.77 11.74
CA VAL A 172 6.68 7.93 12.93
C VAL A 172 7.99 8.13 13.70
N GLY A 173 9.13 8.30 13.01
CA GLY A 173 10.40 8.65 13.62
C GLY A 173 10.34 9.97 14.39
N TYR A 174 9.69 10.98 13.80
CA TYR A 174 9.43 12.25 14.47
C TYR A 174 8.52 12.08 15.69
N MET A 175 7.43 11.31 15.57
CA MET A 175 6.51 11.07 16.68
C MET A 175 7.17 10.31 17.84
N LYS A 176 8.04 9.34 17.54
CA LYS A 176 8.83 8.59 18.54
C LYS A 176 9.82 9.51 19.26
N THR A 177 10.55 10.34 18.52
CA THR A 177 11.50 11.30 19.10
C THR A 177 10.82 12.28 20.07
N ASN A 178 9.57 12.63 19.82
CA ASN A 178 8.79 13.58 20.63
C ASN A 178 7.82 12.92 21.64
N ASN A 179 7.91 11.60 21.87
CA ASN A 179 7.00 10.84 22.75
C ASN A 179 5.50 11.06 22.46
N LEU A 180 5.13 11.15 21.18
CA LEU A 180 3.74 11.34 20.74
C LEU A 180 3.01 10.02 20.44
N LEU A 181 3.76 8.91 20.40
CA LEU A 181 3.29 7.53 20.22
C LEU A 181 3.34 6.75 21.53
#